data_AF-A0A7J7GDR5-F1
#
_entry.id   AF-A0A7J7GDR5-F1
#
_cell.length_a   1.000
_cell.length_b   1.000
_cell.length_c   1.000
_cell.angle_alpha   90.00
_cell.angle_beta   90.00
_cell.angle_gamma   90.00
#
_symmetry.space_group_name_H-M   'P 1'
#
loop_
_entity.id
_entity.type
_entity.pdbx_description
1 polymer ?
#
loop_
_entity_poly.entity_id
_entity_poly.type
_entity_poly.pdbx_seq_one_letter_code
_entity_poly.pdbx_strand_id
1 'polypeptide(L)'
;MHRLDGIVYFADDDNIYSVDLIGRMRQIRHFGTWTVTKLVESNSRAILEGPICNGTRVIGWHTNEVSRRFWRFHAEMSGFAFYSTILWDPKQWHRPTLEPIRQLDTVNEGIQVSTFMEQVVEDETKWNAYPRTAQES
;
A
#
# COMPACT_ATOMS: atom_id res chain seq x y z
N MET A 1 -1.50 26.42 -8.27
CA MET A 1 -1.42 25.16 -7.49
C MET A 1 -0.21 24.39 -8.02
N HIS A 2 0.81 24.18 -7.19
CA HIS A 2 2.02 23.46 -7.62
C HIS A 2 1.74 21.96 -7.63
N ARG A 3 2.05 21.30 -8.74
CA ARG A 3 1.98 19.84 -8.91
C ARG A 3 3.41 19.35 -8.97
N LEU A 4 3.78 18.42 -8.09
CA LEU A 4 5.15 17.96 -7.96
C LEU A 4 5.20 16.46 -8.26
N ASP A 5 5.87 16.11 -9.34
CA ASP A 5 6.09 14.70 -9.68
C ASP A 5 7.02 14.04 -8.66
N GLY A 6 6.56 12.97 -8.04
CA GLY A 6 7.27 12.30 -6.96
C GLY A 6 6.55 11.07 -6.43
N ILE A 7 7.10 10.49 -5.37
CA ILE A 7 6.51 9.36 -4.66
C ILE A 7 5.90 9.85 -3.37
N VAL A 8 4.67 9.44 -3.11
CA VAL A 8 4.00 9.58 -1.82
C VAL A 8 4.18 8.27 -1.06
N TYR A 9 4.72 8.38 0.14
CA TYR A 9 4.91 7.27 1.07
C TYR A 9 4.45 7.69 2.47
N PHE A 10 3.65 6.85 3.12
CA PHE A 10 3.23 7.06 4.50
C PHE A 10 4.15 6.25 5.42
N ALA A 11 4.89 6.96 6.27
CA ALA A 11 5.83 6.37 7.19
C ALA A 11 5.43 6.76 8.61
N ASP A 12 4.99 5.78 9.40
CA ASP A 12 4.76 5.96 10.83
C ASP A 12 6.09 6.16 11.56
N ASP A 13 6.05 6.87 12.68
CA ASP A 13 7.23 7.28 13.43
C ASP A 13 7.82 6.17 14.32
N ASP A 14 7.09 5.09 14.52
CA ASP A 14 7.47 3.92 15.33
C ASP A 14 8.05 2.75 14.52
N ASN A 15 8.00 2.83 13.19
CA ASN A 15 8.44 1.79 12.27
C ASN A 15 9.93 1.89 11.90
N ILE A 16 10.52 0.75 11.52
CA ILE A 16 11.92 0.67 11.07
C ILE A 16 11.98 0.59 9.55
N TYR A 17 12.71 1.52 8.93
CA TYR A 17 12.82 1.63 7.47
C TYR A 17 14.24 1.36 6.97
N SER A 18 14.36 0.44 6.01
CA SER A 18 15.62 0.23 5.29
C SER A 18 15.82 1.30 4.21
N VAL A 19 17.06 1.79 4.07
CA VAL A 19 17.45 2.70 2.97
C VAL A 19 17.22 2.04 1.61
N ASP A 20 17.37 0.72 1.51
CA ASP A 20 17.14 -0.02 0.27
C ASP A 20 15.67 0.06 -0.16
N LEU A 21 14.74 0.07 0.79
CA LEU A 21 13.32 0.20 0.50
C LEU A 21 13.05 1.57 -0.14
N ILE A 22 13.58 2.65 0.44
CA ILE A 22 13.47 4.01 -0.09
C ILE A 22 14.08 4.10 -1.51
N GLY A 23 15.22 3.45 -1.74
CA GLY A 23 15.83 3.35 -3.06
C GLY A 23 14.92 2.66 -4.08
N ARG A 24 14.24 1.57 -3.69
CA ARG A 24 13.32 0.82 -4.54
C ARG A 24 12.02 1.59 -4.82
N MET A 25 11.49 2.35 -3.86
CA MET A 25 10.29 3.16 -4.05
C MET A 25 10.42 4.15 -5.22
N ARG A 26 11.64 4.65 -5.49
CA ARG A 26 11.90 5.56 -6.63
C ARG A 26 11.63 4.93 -8.00
N GLN A 27 11.53 3.61 -8.07
CA GLN A 27 11.22 2.87 -9.30
C GLN A 27 9.72 2.64 -9.50
N ILE A 28 8.88 3.04 -8.54
CA ILE A 28 7.43 2.96 -8.65
C ILE A 28 6.99 3.93 -9.76
N ARG A 29 6.22 3.39 -10.70
CA ARG A 29 5.65 4.20 -11.78
C ARG A 29 4.23 4.62 -11.46
N HIS A 30 3.43 3.72 -10.88
CA HIS A 30 2.03 3.97 -10.58
C HIS A 30 1.79 3.71 -9.09
N PHE A 31 1.73 2.43 -8.71
CA PHE A 31 1.48 1.99 -7.36
C PHE A 31 2.42 0.83 -7.02
N GLY A 32 3.01 0.85 -5.83
CA GLY A 32 3.90 -0.19 -5.32
C GLY A 32 3.44 -0.67 -3.94
N THR A 33 3.52 -1.98 -3.70
CA THR A 33 3.20 -2.62 -2.43
C THR A 33 4.26 -3.66 -2.07
N TRP A 34 4.48 -3.90 -0.78
CA TRP A 34 5.46 -4.85 -0.25
C TRP A 34 5.01 -5.44 1.08
N THR A 35 5.72 -6.48 1.53
CA THR A 35 5.50 -7.11 2.83
C THR A 35 6.08 -6.26 3.95
N VAL A 36 5.28 -6.04 4.99
CA VAL A 36 5.67 -5.40 6.25
C VAL A 36 5.73 -6.44 7.35
N THR A 37 6.73 -6.33 8.22
CA THR A 37 6.86 -7.20 9.39
C THR A 37 6.46 -6.42 10.63
N LYS A 38 5.52 -6.95 11.40
CA LYS A 38 5.11 -6.41 12.70
C LYS A 38 5.60 -7.30 13.82
N LEU A 39 6.20 -6.70 14.84
CA LEU A 39 6.54 -7.41 16.07
C LEU A 39 5.37 -7.30 17.05
N VAL A 40 4.78 -8.44 17.42
CA VAL A 40 3.71 -8.47 18.42
C VAL A 40 4.33 -8.63 19.81
N GLU A 41 4.23 -7.56 20.60
CA GLU A 41 4.84 -7.41 21.92
C GLU A 41 4.41 -8.51 22.91
N SER A 42 3.16 -8.99 22.80
CA SER A 42 2.59 -9.97 23.74
C SER A 42 3.26 -11.35 23.73
N ASN A 43 3.92 -11.73 22.62
CA ASN A 43 4.52 -13.07 22.47
C ASN A 43 5.86 -13.07 21.71
N SER A 44 6.46 -11.90 21.45
CA SER A 44 7.68 -11.77 20.63
C SER A 44 7.60 -12.48 19.27
N ARG A 45 6.39 -12.52 18.68
CA ARG A 45 6.15 -13.15 17.38
C ARG A 45 6.20 -12.09 16.29
N ALA A 46 6.95 -12.38 15.23
CA ALA A 46 6.90 -11.59 14.00
C ALA A 46 5.72 -12.05 13.15
N ILE A 47 4.86 -11.11 12.75
CA ILE A 47 3.79 -11.34 11.78
C ILE A 47 4.16 -10.63 10.50
N LEU A 48 4.07 -11.36 9.38
CA LEU A 48 4.20 -10.79 8.06
C LEU A 48 2.81 -10.39 7.56
N GLU A 49 2.68 -9.18 7.04
CA GLU A 49 1.48 -8.73 6.33
C GLU A 49 1.89 -8.15 4.99
N GLY A 50 1.26 -8.57 3.89
CA GLY A 50 1.71 -8.12 2.58
C GLY A 50 1.05 -8.78 1.39
N PRO A 51 1.41 -8.35 0.17
CA PRO A 51 0.86 -8.88 -1.06
C PRO A 51 1.40 -10.29 -1.38
N ILE A 52 0.52 -11.19 -1.81
CA ILE A 52 0.89 -12.45 -2.44
C ILE A 52 0.98 -12.19 -3.94
N CYS A 53 2.11 -12.56 -4.54
CA CYS A 53 2.44 -12.15 -5.91
C CYS A 53 2.70 -13.35 -6.82
N ASN A 54 2.26 -13.25 -8.07
CA ASN A 54 2.71 -14.12 -9.15
C ASN A 54 3.56 -13.27 -10.11
N GLY A 55 4.89 -13.41 -10.01
CA GLY A 55 5.82 -12.47 -10.63
C GLY A 55 5.67 -11.08 -10.00
N THR A 56 5.40 -10.06 -10.83
CA THR A 56 5.17 -8.68 -10.35
C THR A 56 3.71 -8.37 -10.05
N ARG A 57 2.78 -9.28 -10.37
CA ARG A 57 1.34 -9.07 -10.23
C ARG A 57 0.86 -9.53 -8.86
N VAL A 58 0.12 -8.68 -8.18
CA VAL A 58 -0.58 -9.04 -6.93
C VAL A 58 -1.76 -9.95 -7.25
N ILE A 59 -1.86 -11.08 -6.54
CA ILE A 59 -2.92 -12.09 -6.69
C ILE A 59 -3.70 -12.32 -5.39
N GLY A 60 -3.29 -11.66 -4.30
CA GLY A 60 -3.94 -11.76 -3.00
C GLY A 60 -3.07 -11.13 -1.92
N TRP A 61 -3.40 -11.43 -0.66
CA TRP A 61 -2.73 -10.86 0.50
C TRP A 61 -2.54 -11.89 1.61
N HIS A 62 -1.40 -11.83 2.27
CA HIS A 62 -1.12 -12.54 3.51
C HIS A 62 -1.46 -11.62 4.68
N THR A 63 -2.42 -12.02 5.51
CA THR A 63 -2.80 -11.31 6.75
C THR A 63 -3.16 -12.32 7.83
N ASN A 64 -2.89 -11.97 9.08
CA ASN A 64 -3.18 -12.81 10.25
C ASN A 64 -4.50 -12.40 10.94
N GLU A 65 -5.17 -11.34 10.46
CA GLU A 65 -6.39 -10.82 11.06
C GLU A 65 -7.65 -11.37 10.36
N VAL A 66 -8.34 -12.26 11.06
CA VAL A 66 -9.58 -12.92 10.61
C VAL A 66 -10.71 -11.93 10.31
N SER A 67 -10.73 -10.78 11.01
CA SER A 67 -11.69 -9.67 10.85
C SER A 67 -11.49 -8.89 9.56
N ARG A 68 -10.28 -8.88 9.00
CA ARG A 68 -9.97 -8.14 7.77
C ARG A 68 -10.44 -8.84 6.51
N ARG A 69 -10.85 -10.12 6.55
CA ARG A 69 -11.26 -10.93 5.38
C ARG A 69 -12.31 -10.32 4.43
N PHE A 70 -13.03 -9.29 4.84
CA PHE A 70 -14.03 -8.61 4.01
C PHE A 70 -13.49 -7.41 3.23
N TRP A 71 -12.23 -7.01 3.42
CA TRP A 71 -11.64 -5.86 2.72
C TRP A 71 -10.94 -6.28 1.44
N ARG A 72 -10.91 -5.40 0.45
CA ARG A 72 -10.22 -5.67 -0.83
C ARG A 72 -8.71 -5.52 -0.70
N PHE A 73 -8.24 -4.62 0.16
CA PHE A 73 -6.82 -4.39 0.38
C PHE A 73 -6.42 -4.68 1.84
N HIS A 74 -5.32 -5.42 2.03
CA HIS A 74 -4.81 -5.83 3.35
C HIS A 74 -3.37 -5.36 3.61
N ALA A 75 -3.01 -4.22 3.04
CA ALA A 75 -1.72 -3.60 3.32
C ALA A 75 -1.73 -2.82 4.64
N GLU A 76 -0.55 -2.77 5.25
CA GLU A 76 -0.20 -1.81 6.31
C GLU A 76 -0.09 -0.40 5.73
N MET A 77 -0.27 0.67 6.53
CA MET A 77 -0.10 2.06 6.07
C MET A 77 1.29 2.29 5.44
N SER A 78 2.32 1.70 6.04
CA SER A 78 3.71 1.72 5.59
C SER A 78 4.07 0.66 4.54
N GLY A 79 3.09 -0.15 4.12
CA GLY A 79 3.25 -1.27 3.17
C GLY A 79 3.13 -0.89 1.71
N PHE A 80 2.91 0.39 1.39
CA PHE A 80 2.71 0.83 0.03
C PHE A 80 3.20 2.26 -0.22
N ALA A 81 3.45 2.57 -1.49
CA ALA A 81 3.72 3.91 -1.98
C ALA A 81 3.20 4.08 -3.40
N PHE A 82 2.95 5.31 -3.81
CA PHE A 82 2.40 5.58 -5.14
C PHE A 82 2.90 6.89 -5.75
N TYR A 83 2.79 6.98 -7.06
CA TYR A 83 3.21 8.14 -7.82
C TYR A 83 2.19 9.27 -7.63
N SER A 84 2.71 10.45 -7.29
CA SER A 84 1.93 11.56 -6.77
C SER A 84 0.89 12.11 -7.77
N THR A 85 1.09 11.90 -9.07
CA THR A 85 0.12 12.25 -10.12
C THR A 85 -1.25 11.61 -9.93
N ILE A 86 -1.34 10.49 -9.21
CA ILE A 86 -2.64 9.90 -8.86
C ILE A 86 -3.52 10.88 -8.09
N LEU A 87 -2.95 11.81 -7.32
CA LEU A 87 -3.72 12.78 -6.53
C LEU A 87 -4.35 13.88 -7.41
N TRP A 88 -3.70 14.31 -8.48
CA TRP A 88 -4.11 15.49 -9.27
C TRP A 88 -4.39 15.27 -10.75
N ASP A 89 -4.15 14.08 -11.30
CA ASP A 89 -4.49 13.72 -12.68
C ASP A 89 -5.42 12.48 -12.75
N PRO A 90 -6.67 12.59 -12.28
CA PRO A 90 -7.60 11.46 -12.25
C PRO A 90 -7.86 10.81 -13.62
N LYS A 91 -7.74 11.57 -14.71
CA LYS A 91 -8.00 11.10 -16.08
C LYS A 91 -6.92 10.14 -16.55
N GLN A 92 -5.66 10.44 -16.24
CA GLN A 92 -4.54 9.54 -16.53
C GLN A 92 -4.71 8.19 -15.82
N TRP A 93 -5.18 8.21 -14.58
CA TRP A 93 -5.19 7.04 -13.70
C TRP A 93 -6.51 6.27 -13.66
N HIS A 94 -7.53 6.73 -14.41
CA HIS A 94 -8.87 6.13 -14.44
C HIS A 94 -9.41 5.93 -13.01
N ARG A 95 -9.31 6.96 -12.18
CA ARG A 95 -9.77 6.85 -10.78
C ARG A 95 -11.27 6.53 -10.74
N PRO A 96 -11.71 5.68 -9.78
CA PRO A 96 -13.13 5.37 -9.63
C PRO A 96 -13.95 6.61 -9.25
N THR A 97 -13.33 7.62 -8.63
CA THR A 97 -13.97 8.91 -8.31
C THR A 97 -13.13 10.11 -8.77
N LEU A 98 -13.83 11.18 -9.19
CA LEU A 98 -13.23 12.48 -9.49
C LEU A 98 -13.12 13.39 -8.25
N GLU A 99 -13.71 12.97 -7.13
CA GLU A 99 -13.68 13.71 -5.88
C GLU A 99 -12.25 13.75 -5.29
N PRO A 100 -11.94 14.77 -4.46
CA PRO A 100 -10.69 14.79 -3.71
C PRO A 100 -10.61 13.56 -2.80
N ILE A 101 -9.45 12.91 -2.76
CA ILE A 101 -9.20 11.80 -1.83
C ILE A 101 -9.26 12.35 -0.41
N ARG A 102 -10.14 11.78 0.41
CA ARG A 102 -10.31 12.19 1.81
C ARG A 102 -10.12 10.98 2.71
N GLN A 103 -9.29 11.13 3.72
CA GLN A 103 -9.32 10.28 4.90
C GLN A 103 -10.47 10.79 5.78
N LEU A 104 -11.43 9.91 6.07
CA LEU A 104 -12.56 10.25 6.93
C LEU A 104 -12.17 9.95 8.37
N ASP A 105 -12.22 10.96 9.24
CA ASP A 105 -11.91 10.85 10.67
C ASP A 105 -12.83 9.85 11.43
N THR A 106 -13.95 9.45 10.82
CA THR A 106 -14.93 8.50 11.35
C THR A 106 -14.62 7.03 11.10
N VAL A 107 -13.57 6.71 10.33
CA VAL A 107 -13.25 5.33 9.94
C VAL A 107 -12.31 4.70 10.96
N ASN A 108 -12.63 3.49 11.44
CA ASN A 108 -11.78 2.72 12.35
C ASN A 108 -10.37 2.54 11.74
N GLU A 109 -9.30 2.68 12.51
CA GLU A 109 -7.90 2.73 12.03
C GLU A 109 -7.56 1.58 11.07
N GLY A 110 -8.06 0.38 11.32
CA GLY A 110 -7.86 -0.75 10.43
C GLY A 110 -8.47 -0.56 9.02
N ILE A 111 -9.65 0.06 8.92
CA ILE A 111 -10.40 0.21 7.66
C ILE A 111 -9.84 1.37 6.81
N GLN A 112 -9.18 2.35 7.44
CA GLN A 112 -8.74 3.59 6.78
C GLN A 112 -7.85 3.32 5.56
N VAL A 113 -6.92 2.38 5.67
CA VAL A 113 -5.99 2.04 4.59
C VAL A 113 -6.75 1.45 3.39
N SER A 114 -7.67 0.52 3.62
CA SER A 114 -8.48 -0.07 2.55
C SER A 114 -9.37 0.98 1.87
N THR A 115 -10.02 1.85 2.64
CA THR A 115 -10.87 2.92 2.08
C THR A 115 -10.06 3.97 1.30
N PHE A 116 -8.84 4.27 1.73
CA PHE A 116 -7.94 5.13 0.98
C PHE A 116 -7.53 4.46 -0.34
N MET A 117 -7.11 3.20 -0.28
CA MET A 117 -6.66 2.43 -1.45
C MET A 117 -7.76 2.29 -2.51
N GLU A 118 -9.01 2.06 -2.10
CA GLU A 118 -10.17 2.00 -2.99
C GLU A 118 -10.45 3.33 -3.71
N GLN A 119 -10.09 4.47 -3.13
CA GLN A 119 -10.22 5.78 -3.79
C GLN A 119 -9.09 6.04 -4.80
N VAL A 120 -7.93 5.43 -4.60
CA VAL A 120 -6.69 5.70 -5.35
C VAL A 120 -6.53 4.74 -6.53
N VAL A 121 -6.96 3.48 -6.38
CA VAL A 121 -6.75 2.45 -7.41
C VAL A 121 -8.04 1.68 -7.70
N GLU A 122 -8.37 1.58 -8.99
CA GLU A 122 -9.55 0.88 -9.50
C GLU A 122 -9.45 -0.65 -9.36
N ASP A 123 -8.25 -1.22 -9.56
CA ASP A 123 -8.05 -2.67 -9.63
C ASP A 123 -6.66 -3.09 -9.11
N GLU A 124 -6.59 -4.19 -8.35
CA GLU A 124 -5.38 -4.84 -7.83
C GLU A 124 -4.37 -5.20 -8.94
N THR A 125 -4.84 -5.44 -10.16
CA THR A 125 -4.00 -5.74 -11.33
C THR A 125 -3.11 -4.58 -11.77
N LYS A 126 -3.41 -3.35 -11.33
CA LYS A 126 -2.58 -2.16 -11.58
C LYS A 126 -1.42 -2.02 -10.56
N TRP A 127 -1.34 -2.92 -9.59
CA TRP A 127 -0.34 -2.89 -8.52
C TRP A 127 0.89 -3.69 -8.92
N ASN A 128 2.05 -3.08 -8.73
CA ASN A 128 3.32 -3.78 -8.88
C ASN A 128 3.84 -4.17 -7.50
N ALA A 129 4.19 -5.43 -7.34
CA ALA A 129 4.87 -5.92 -6.16
C ALA A 129 6.33 -5.46 -6.13
N TYR A 130 6.78 -5.00 -4.97
CA TYR A 130 8.17 -4.69 -4.67
C TYR A 130 8.59 -5.46 -3.41
N PRO A 131 9.83 -5.96 -3.32
CA PRO A 131 10.79 -6.08 -4.41
C PRO A 131 10.31 -7.05 -5.50
N ARG A 132 10.81 -6.92 -6.75
CA ARG A 132 10.47 -7.83 -7.87
C ARG A 132 10.83 -9.31 -7.60
N THR A 133 11.47 -9.58 -6.48
CA THR A 133 11.72 -10.89 -5.89
C THR A 133 10.72 -11.15 -4.77
N ALA A 134 9.42 -10.99 -5.02
CA ALA A 134 8.37 -11.60 -4.19
C ALA A 134 8.28 -13.10 -4.53
N GLN A 135 9.42 -13.78 -4.46
CA GLN A 135 9.55 -15.23 -4.46
C GLN A 135 10.31 -15.55 -3.19
N GLU A 136 9.79 -16.55 -2.47
CA GLU A 136 10.40 -17.21 -1.31
C GLU A 136 10.16 -16.52 0.03
N SER A 137 9.05 -16.92 0.68
CA SER A 137 9.08 -17.69 1.94
C SER A 137 7.69 -18.28 2.20
#